data_AF-A0A485MQ17-F1
#
_entry.id   AF-A0A485MQ17-F1
#
_cell.length_a   1.000
_cell.length_b   1.000
_cell.length_c   1.000
_cell.angle_alpha   90.00
_cell.angle_beta   90.00
_cell.angle_gamma   90.00
#
_symmetry.space_group_name_H-M   'P 1'
#
loop_
_entity.id
_entity.type
_entity.pdbx_description
1 polymer ?
#
loop_
_entity_poly.entity_id
_entity_poly.type
_entity_poly.pdbx_seq_one_letter_code
_entity_poly.pdbx_strand_id
1 'polypeptide(L)'
;MSVSAQRLVEELQIFDVDCDEALAEKLVELCILYGQNEEKMATELIAFCTSIRNVRLTSEILSSFEHECLSKRLPKASHRASGDGGHAGARDIVSIQELIEVEEEEETLLNSYTTPSKGSQKRAIATPETPLTKRTVSTRSPHQLLSPSSFSPSAAPSQKYNARSNRGEVVTSFGSAQGGSWSGRGGAGNISLKVLGCPEALTGSYKSMFQKLPDIREVLTCKIEELGSELKEHYQIEAFTSVLVPAQEPVTLLGQIGCDTNGKLNSKSVILEGDREHSSGAQIPVDLSELKEYSLFPGQMVPGVRPQFSFSPVFKGVPLPFYQPPKEDEDFEQNVVLVACGPYTTSDSITYDPLLDLIAIINRDRPDVCILLGPFLDAKHEQVENCLLTSPFEDVFKQCLRTIIEGTRRSEFRMLDRTLSCLVSPGLPSRKLKLMESNGSPYPLHPFELQRSDPTLDPQVHRRQVKRHLCQTQR
;
A
#
# COMPACT_ATOMS: atom_id res chain seq x y z
N MET A 1 37.75 10.48 -3.56
CA MET A 1 39.01 9.74 -3.77
C MET A 1 39.18 9.52 -5.26
N SER A 2 40.37 9.77 -5.82
CA SER A 2 40.65 9.45 -7.22
C SER A 2 41.03 7.98 -7.29
N VAL A 3 40.15 7.14 -7.84
CA VAL A 3 40.38 5.70 -7.99
C VAL A 3 40.76 5.42 -9.45
N SER A 4 41.88 4.74 -9.69
CA SER A 4 42.34 4.41 -11.05
C SER A 4 42.05 2.95 -11.42
N ALA A 5 41.36 2.75 -12.56
CA ALA A 5 41.12 1.42 -13.11
C ALA A 5 42.42 0.66 -13.41
N GLN A 6 43.45 1.35 -13.91
CA GLN A 6 44.76 0.76 -14.20
C GLN A 6 45.41 0.22 -12.93
N ARG A 7 45.31 0.96 -11.83
CA ARG A 7 45.90 0.54 -10.55
C ARG A 7 45.17 -0.65 -9.93
N LEU A 8 43.84 -0.71 -10.04
CA LEU A 8 43.05 -1.87 -9.63
C LEU A 8 43.44 -3.13 -10.40
N VAL A 9 43.64 -3.02 -11.72
CA VAL A 9 44.06 -4.16 -12.55
C VAL A 9 45.47 -4.63 -12.17
N GLU A 10 46.40 -3.71 -11.93
CA GLU A 10 47.75 -4.04 -11.44
C GLU A 10 47.72 -4.83 -10.12
N GLU A 11 46.92 -4.39 -9.14
CA GLU A 11 46.81 -5.07 -7.84
C GLU A 11 46.17 -6.47 -7.95
N LEU A 12 45.22 -6.66 -8.88
CA LEU A 12 44.58 -7.96 -9.12
C LEU A 12 45.50 -8.93 -9.89
N GLN A 13 46.33 -8.41 -10.81
CA GLN A 13 47.31 -9.20 -11.56
C GLN A 13 48.41 -9.80 -10.66
N ILE A 14 48.74 -9.17 -9.53
CA ILE A 14 49.70 -9.73 -8.54
C ILE A 14 49.26 -11.13 -8.05
N PHE A 15 47.97 -11.43 -8.13
CA PHE A 15 47.37 -12.67 -7.63
C PHE A 15 46.76 -13.55 -8.74
N ASP A 16 47.19 -13.37 -10.00
CA ASP A 16 46.70 -14.11 -11.19
C ASP A 16 45.16 -14.02 -11.38
N VAL A 17 44.55 -12.88 -10.99
CA VAL A 17 43.13 -12.61 -11.22
C VAL A 17 42.98 -11.75 -12.48
N ASP A 18 42.58 -12.38 -13.58
CA ASP A 18 42.25 -11.69 -14.82
C ASP A 18 40.99 -10.83 -14.65
N CYS A 19 41.10 -9.54 -14.99
CA CYS A 19 40.03 -8.56 -14.91
C CYS A 19 39.90 -7.80 -16.23
N ASP A 20 38.78 -8.00 -16.92
CA ASP A 20 38.47 -7.29 -18.17
C ASP A 20 38.14 -5.82 -17.91
N GLU A 21 38.29 -4.97 -18.93
CA GLU A 21 38.08 -3.52 -18.85
C GLU A 21 36.69 -3.15 -18.28
N ALA A 22 35.63 -3.85 -18.70
CA ALA A 22 34.26 -3.64 -18.19
C ALA A 22 34.10 -4.03 -16.71
N LEU A 23 34.88 -5.00 -16.21
CA LEU A 23 34.86 -5.41 -14.80
C LEU A 23 35.70 -4.44 -13.94
N ALA A 24 36.78 -3.90 -14.51
CA ALA A 24 37.59 -2.88 -13.87
C ALA A 24 36.80 -1.56 -13.68
N GLU A 25 36.01 -1.14 -14.66
CA GLU A 25 35.10 0.02 -14.52
C GLU A 25 34.10 -0.19 -13.39
N LYS A 26 33.45 -1.35 -13.33
CA LYS A 26 32.51 -1.69 -12.24
C LYS A 26 33.19 -1.73 -10.87
N LEU A 27 34.44 -2.19 -10.79
CA LEU A 27 35.22 -2.15 -9.55
C LEU A 27 35.57 -0.73 -9.11
N VAL A 28 35.86 0.18 -10.05
CA VAL A 28 36.04 1.60 -9.75
C VAL A 28 34.76 2.21 -9.16
N GLU A 29 33.59 1.91 -9.75
CA GLU A 29 32.30 2.33 -9.21
C GLU A 29 32.10 1.82 -7.76
N LEU A 30 32.42 0.56 -7.49
CA LEU A 30 32.33 -0.02 -6.14
C LEU A 30 33.32 0.64 -5.16
N CYS A 31 34.53 1.01 -5.59
CA CYS A 31 35.49 1.73 -4.74
C CYS A 31 34.95 3.10 -4.33
N ILE A 32 34.32 3.81 -5.27
CA ILE A 32 33.70 5.11 -5.03
C ILE A 32 32.48 4.96 -4.10
N LEU A 33 31.60 4.00 -4.38
CA LEU A 33 30.36 3.78 -3.65
C LEU A 33 30.61 3.39 -2.19
N TYR A 34 31.60 2.54 -1.93
CA TYR A 34 31.92 2.02 -0.59
C TYR A 34 33.11 2.71 0.08
N GLY A 35 33.64 3.78 -0.52
CA GLY A 35 34.75 4.57 0.02
C GLY A 35 36.00 3.74 0.32
N GLN A 36 36.36 2.79 -0.55
CA GLN A 36 37.59 2.00 -0.43
C GLN A 36 38.64 2.48 -1.43
N ASN A 37 39.92 2.33 -1.06
CA ASN A 37 41.03 2.48 -2.00
C ASN A 37 41.26 1.17 -2.78
N GLU A 38 42.02 1.29 -3.87
CA GLU A 38 42.29 0.22 -4.83
C GLU A 38 42.87 -1.03 -4.16
N GLU A 39 43.89 -0.85 -3.31
CA GLU A 39 44.59 -1.94 -2.61
C GLU A 39 43.65 -2.73 -1.70
N LYS A 40 42.79 -2.03 -0.93
CA LYS A 40 41.88 -2.68 0.01
C LYS A 40 40.74 -3.38 -0.72
N MET A 41 40.22 -2.78 -1.80
CA MET A 41 39.20 -3.41 -2.63
C MET A 41 39.73 -4.69 -3.29
N ALA A 42 40.93 -4.63 -3.88
CA ALA A 42 41.58 -5.79 -4.50
C ALA A 42 41.82 -6.91 -3.48
N THR A 43 42.37 -6.58 -2.32
CA THR A 43 42.65 -7.56 -1.24
C THR A 43 41.38 -8.28 -0.77
N GLU A 44 40.28 -7.53 -0.57
CA GLU A 44 39.00 -8.12 -0.13
C GLU A 44 38.35 -8.97 -1.21
N LEU A 45 38.42 -8.53 -2.47
CA LEU A 45 37.94 -9.30 -3.61
C LEU A 45 38.71 -10.62 -3.76
N ILE A 46 40.03 -10.59 -3.60
CA ILE A 46 40.89 -11.79 -3.64
C ILE A 46 40.53 -12.74 -2.49
N ALA A 47 40.35 -12.22 -1.28
CA ALA A 47 39.92 -13.01 -0.13
C ALA A 47 38.55 -13.68 -0.39
N PHE A 48 37.63 -12.96 -1.00
CA PHE A 48 36.32 -13.49 -1.38
C PHE A 48 36.44 -14.59 -2.45
N CYS A 49 37.16 -14.34 -3.54
CA CYS A 49 37.41 -15.32 -4.60
C CYS A 49 38.06 -16.60 -4.07
N THR A 50 39.00 -16.47 -3.13
CA THR A 50 39.65 -17.60 -2.45
C THR A 50 38.65 -18.42 -1.63
N SER A 51 37.69 -17.75 -0.96
CA SER A 51 36.67 -18.43 -0.14
C SER A 51 35.68 -19.28 -0.96
N ILE A 52 35.36 -18.83 -2.18
CA ILE A 52 34.46 -19.54 -3.11
C ILE A 52 35.21 -20.50 -4.05
N ARG A 53 36.53 -20.66 -3.88
CA ARG A 53 37.43 -21.49 -4.71
C ARG A 53 37.28 -21.22 -6.21
N ASN A 54 37.04 -19.96 -6.59
CA ASN A 54 36.89 -19.56 -7.98
C ASN A 54 37.99 -18.57 -8.37
N VAL A 55 38.67 -18.85 -9.48
CA VAL A 55 39.85 -18.11 -9.93
C VAL A 55 39.48 -17.06 -10.99
N ARG A 56 38.32 -17.21 -11.66
CA ARG A 56 37.93 -16.30 -12.75
C ARG A 56 36.93 -15.26 -12.28
N LEU A 57 37.25 -13.98 -12.49
CA LEU A 57 36.33 -12.89 -12.21
C LEU A 57 35.20 -12.87 -13.26
N THR A 58 33.96 -12.80 -12.80
CA THR A 58 32.79 -12.61 -13.68
C THR A 58 31.87 -11.54 -13.08
N SER A 59 30.98 -10.97 -13.89
CA SER A 59 30.00 -9.98 -13.40
C SER A 59 29.09 -10.54 -12.29
N GLU A 60 28.81 -11.84 -12.33
CA GLU A 60 28.04 -12.54 -11.29
C GLU A 60 28.80 -12.58 -9.96
N ILE A 61 30.10 -12.93 -10.00
CA ILE A 61 30.96 -12.96 -8.80
C ILE A 61 31.13 -11.56 -8.20
N LEU A 62 31.28 -10.52 -9.03
CA LEU A 62 31.32 -9.14 -8.54
C LEU A 62 30.00 -8.72 -7.86
N SER A 63 28.87 -9.19 -8.38
CA SER A 63 27.56 -8.90 -7.78
C SER A 63 27.38 -9.64 -6.45
N SER A 64 27.87 -10.89 -6.35
CA SER A 64 27.91 -11.64 -5.09
C SER A 64 28.88 -11.02 -4.08
N PHE A 65 30.06 -10.58 -4.52
CA PHE A 65 31.03 -9.88 -3.68
C PHE A 65 30.45 -8.59 -3.11
N GLU A 66 29.76 -7.80 -3.94
CA GLU A 66 29.07 -6.60 -3.49
C GLU A 66 28.02 -6.94 -2.42
N HIS A 67 27.16 -7.92 -2.68
CA HIS A 67 26.09 -8.28 -1.76
C HIS A 67 26.61 -8.91 -0.45
N GLU A 68 27.61 -9.80 -0.53
CA GLU A 68 28.05 -10.61 0.61
C GLU A 68 29.16 -9.96 1.44
N CYS A 69 29.99 -9.11 0.85
CA CYS A 69 31.13 -8.47 1.51
C CYS A 69 30.94 -6.96 1.69
N LEU A 70 30.57 -6.22 0.63
CA LEU A 70 30.54 -4.76 0.65
C LEU A 70 29.24 -4.20 1.28
N SER A 71 28.08 -4.79 0.98
CA SER A 71 26.77 -4.32 1.46
C SER A 71 26.57 -4.47 2.98
N LYS A 72 27.37 -5.34 3.61
CA LYS A 72 27.43 -5.50 5.07
C LYS A 72 28.21 -4.37 5.76
N ARG A 73 28.87 -3.49 4.99
CA ARG A 73 29.72 -2.40 5.47
C ARG A 73 29.22 -0.99 5.22
N LEU A 74 28.10 -0.81 4.49
CA LEU A 74 27.24 0.32 4.82
C LEU A 74 26.94 0.19 6.33
N PRO A 75 26.81 1.29 7.09
CA PRO A 75 26.46 1.22 8.51
C PRO A 75 25.02 0.69 8.66
N LYS A 76 24.84 -0.59 8.39
CA LYS A 76 23.82 -1.46 8.94
C LYS A 76 24.38 -1.88 10.27
N ALA A 77 23.72 -1.45 11.34
CA ALA A 77 23.91 -2.02 12.67
C ALA A 77 23.79 -3.56 12.57
N SER A 78 24.93 -4.23 12.49
CA SER A 78 25.00 -5.68 12.43
C SER A 78 24.80 -6.21 13.84
N HIS A 79 23.61 -6.77 14.07
CA HIS A 79 23.37 -7.72 15.13
C HIS A 79 24.44 -8.83 15.09
N ARG A 80 25.39 -8.77 16.03
CA ARG A 80 26.16 -9.95 16.43
C ARG A 80 25.40 -10.69 17.51
N ALA A 81 25.01 -11.93 17.21
CA ALA A 81 24.68 -12.91 18.21
C ALA A 81 25.99 -13.34 18.92
N SER A 82 26.10 -13.04 20.20
CA SER A 82 26.96 -13.76 21.14
C SER A 82 26.26 -13.82 22.48
N GLY A 83 26.07 -15.03 22.98
CA GLY A 83 25.29 -15.29 24.18
C GLY A 83 25.95 -14.88 25.49
N ASP A 84 25.08 -14.92 26.50
CA ASP A 84 25.30 -15.03 27.93
C ASP A 84 25.62 -13.77 28.75
N GLY A 85 24.86 -13.61 29.83
CA GLY A 85 25.23 -12.89 31.04
C GLY A 85 25.13 -11.35 31.08
N GLY A 86 23.97 -10.83 31.51
CA GLY A 86 23.92 -9.71 32.46
C GLY A 86 23.76 -8.27 31.93
N HIS A 87 22.70 -7.61 32.40
CA HIS A 87 22.46 -6.16 32.46
C HIS A 87 22.30 -5.40 31.14
N ALA A 88 21.04 -5.05 30.83
CA ALA A 88 20.68 -4.14 29.76
C ALA A 88 21.21 -2.72 30.05
N GLY A 89 22.34 -2.36 29.43
CA GLY A 89 22.80 -0.99 29.33
C GLY A 89 21.93 -0.19 28.35
N ALA A 90 21.84 1.12 28.58
CA ALA A 90 21.04 2.07 27.80
C ALA A 90 21.29 1.92 26.28
N ARG A 91 20.22 1.66 25.53
CA ARG A 91 20.25 1.68 24.06
C ARG A 91 20.43 3.12 23.58
N ASP A 92 21.21 3.29 22.53
CA ASP A 92 21.49 4.56 21.88
C ASP A 92 20.18 5.20 21.36
N ILE A 93 20.01 6.50 21.60
CA ILE A 93 18.78 7.27 21.36
C ILE A 93 18.40 7.24 19.87
N VAL A 94 19.39 7.18 18.98
CA VAL A 94 19.19 7.11 17.52
C VAL A 94 18.52 5.80 17.11
N SER A 95 18.89 4.68 17.74
CA SER A 95 18.29 3.37 17.46
C SER A 95 16.84 3.28 17.99
N ILE A 96 16.50 4.07 19.01
CA ILE A 96 15.12 4.14 19.53
C ILE A 96 14.25 4.97 18.60
N GLN A 97 14.75 6.08 18.07
CA GLN A 97 14.02 6.94 17.15
C GLN A 97 13.70 6.21 15.83
N GLU A 98 14.66 5.47 15.30
CA GLU A 98 14.48 4.67 14.07
C GLU A 98 13.46 3.54 14.26
N LEU A 99 13.41 2.91 15.44
CA LEU A 99 12.37 1.94 15.80
C LEU A 99 10.99 2.57 15.92
N ILE A 100 10.91 3.77 16.51
CA ILE A 100 9.65 4.52 16.60
C ILE A 100 9.13 4.88 15.21
N GLU A 101 10.01 5.32 14.31
CA GLU A 101 9.63 5.64 12.92
C GLU A 101 9.13 4.42 12.15
N VAL A 102 9.79 3.26 12.31
CA VAL A 102 9.31 2.00 11.72
C VAL A 102 7.97 1.56 12.31
N GLU A 103 7.79 1.67 13.63
CA GLU A 103 6.52 1.37 14.29
C GLU A 103 5.40 2.34 13.83
N GLU A 104 5.70 3.64 13.67
CA GLU A 104 4.76 4.64 13.16
C GLU A 104 4.37 4.39 11.69
N GLU A 105 5.33 3.95 10.85
CA GLU A 105 5.07 3.56 9.46
C GLU A 105 4.19 2.29 9.37
N GLU A 106 4.48 1.28 10.20
CA GLU A 106 3.65 0.08 10.31
C GLU A 106 2.24 0.41 10.81
N GLU A 107 2.10 1.24 11.85
CA GLU A 107 0.80 1.72 12.34
C GLU A 107 0.03 2.48 11.25
N THR A 108 0.71 3.30 10.45
CA THR A 108 0.11 4.06 9.34
C THR A 108 -0.42 3.13 8.24
N LEU A 109 0.32 2.07 7.90
CA LEU A 109 -0.14 1.05 6.97
C LEU A 109 -1.35 0.29 7.52
N LEU A 110 -1.30 -0.13 8.78
CA LEU A 110 -2.42 -0.79 9.48
C LEU A 110 -3.66 0.10 9.56
N ASN A 111 -3.49 1.41 9.76
CA ASN A 111 -4.60 2.37 9.84
C ASN A 111 -5.50 2.37 8.59
N SER A 112 -4.95 2.08 7.41
CA SER A 112 -5.70 2.02 6.15
C SER A 112 -6.71 0.85 6.07
N TYR A 113 -6.62 -0.12 6.99
CA TYR A 113 -7.45 -1.33 7.03
C TYR A 113 -8.37 -1.40 8.25
N THR A 114 -8.49 -0.32 9.01
CA THR A 114 -9.12 -0.32 10.34
C THR A 114 -10.16 0.78 10.46
N THR A 115 -11.01 0.68 11.47
CA THR A 115 -11.99 1.73 11.72
C THR A 115 -11.39 2.89 12.51
N PRO A 116 -11.80 4.15 12.25
CA PRO A 116 -11.31 5.30 13.01
C PRO A 116 -11.61 5.09 14.50
N SER A 117 -10.61 5.20 15.36
CA SER A 117 -10.78 4.95 16.79
C SER A 117 -11.72 5.99 17.42
N LYS A 118 -12.52 5.56 18.39
CA LYS A 118 -13.38 6.44 19.21
C LYS A 118 -12.52 7.25 20.18
N GLY A 119 -11.85 8.27 19.66
CA GLY A 119 -11.13 9.28 20.43
C GLY A 119 -10.80 10.43 19.52
N SER A 120 -11.08 11.67 19.95
CA SER A 120 -10.55 12.85 19.28
C SER A 120 -9.04 12.71 19.21
N GLN A 121 -8.47 12.46 18.03
CA GLN A 121 -7.04 12.61 17.81
C GLN A 121 -6.70 14.11 17.91
N LYS A 122 -6.63 14.62 19.14
CA LYS A 122 -5.62 15.62 19.44
C LYS A 122 -4.31 14.88 19.25
N ARG A 123 -3.62 15.14 18.13
CA ARG A 123 -2.19 14.82 18.00
C ARG A 123 -1.53 15.22 19.32
N ALA A 124 -0.89 14.27 19.98
CA ALA A 124 -0.11 14.57 21.16
C ALA A 124 0.97 15.55 20.73
N ILE A 125 0.80 16.82 21.11
CA ILE A 125 1.89 17.79 21.15
C ILE A 125 2.78 17.29 22.29
N ALA A 126 3.82 16.55 21.95
CA ALA A 126 4.88 16.20 22.90
C ALA A 126 5.98 17.25 22.76
N THR A 127 5.82 18.38 23.44
CA THR A 127 6.97 19.12 23.98
C THR A 127 7.28 18.54 25.37
N PRO A 128 8.56 18.33 25.73
CA PRO A 128 8.94 17.80 27.03
C PRO A 128 8.68 18.84 28.13
N GLU A 129 8.78 18.41 29.39
CA GLU A 129 8.66 19.23 30.63
C GLU A 129 7.26 19.30 31.26
N THR A 130 6.85 18.25 31.99
CA THR A 130 6.49 18.27 33.44
C THR A 130 5.56 17.09 33.82
N PRO A 131 5.72 16.49 35.02
CA PRO A 131 5.06 15.24 35.38
C PRO A 131 3.65 15.49 35.95
N LEU A 132 2.62 14.98 35.29
CA LEU A 132 1.29 14.90 35.90
C LEU A 132 1.15 13.62 36.73
N THR A 133 0.72 13.84 37.97
CA THR A 133 0.65 12.83 39.03
C THR A 133 -0.67 12.06 38.97
N LYS A 134 -0.58 10.73 38.82
CA LYS A 134 -1.46 9.64 39.33
C LYS A 134 -2.98 9.84 39.27
N ARG A 135 -3.69 8.92 38.57
CA ARG A 135 -4.28 7.71 39.18
C ARG A 135 -4.94 6.80 38.12
N THR A 136 -4.15 5.97 37.45
CA THR A 136 -4.64 4.71 36.87
C THR A 136 -4.03 3.59 37.69
N VAL A 137 -4.89 2.71 38.21
CA VAL A 137 -4.49 1.57 39.02
C VAL A 137 -3.65 0.65 38.13
N SER A 138 -2.35 0.70 38.33
CA SER A 138 -1.38 -0.16 37.69
C SER A 138 -1.46 -1.55 38.31
N THR A 139 -2.11 -2.48 37.62
CA THR A 139 -1.79 -3.91 37.74
C THR A 139 -0.82 -4.28 36.62
N ARG A 140 0.42 -3.76 36.70
CA ARG A 140 1.55 -4.28 35.95
C ARG A 140 2.47 -5.00 36.93
N SER A 141 2.17 -6.27 37.20
CA SER A 141 3.18 -7.24 37.58
C SER A 141 3.37 -8.20 36.39
N PRO A 142 4.61 -8.58 36.03
CA PRO A 142 4.88 -9.42 34.86
C PRO A 142 4.56 -10.91 35.10
N HIS A 143 3.68 -11.24 36.05
CA HIS A 143 3.43 -12.61 36.50
C HIS A 143 1.95 -13.05 36.52
N GLN A 144 1.04 -12.32 35.88
CA GLN A 144 -0.34 -12.80 35.66
C GLN A 144 -0.56 -13.27 34.22
N LEU A 145 0.21 -14.27 33.78
CA LEU A 145 0.01 -14.90 32.47
C LEU A 145 -1.18 -15.86 32.44
N LEU A 146 -1.81 -16.17 33.58
CA LEU A 146 -2.95 -17.08 33.68
C LEU A 146 -3.87 -16.62 34.81
N SER A 147 -4.78 -15.69 34.53
CA SER A 147 -5.96 -15.48 35.38
C SER A 147 -7.19 -16.08 34.67
N PRO A 148 -8.02 -16.89 35.34
CA PRO A 148 -9.18 -17.56 34.73
C PRO A 148 -10.18 -16.60 34.06
N SER A 149 -10.18 -15.34 34.48
CA SER A 149 -11.02 -14.27 33.95
C SER A 149 -10.69 -13.91 32.50
N SER A 150 -9.44 -14.11 32.05
CA SER A 150 -9.02 -13.82 30.67
C SER A 150 -9.56 -14.82 29.65
N PHE A 151 -10.06 -15.98 30.11
CA PHE A 151 -10.68 -17.03 29.29
C PHE A 151 -12.19 -17.14 29.49
N SER A 152 -12.76 -16.31 30.36
CA SER A 152 -14.19 -16.36 30.66
C SER A 152 -14.97 -15.56 29.61
N PRO A 153 -16.08 -16.09 29.07
CA PRO A 153 -16.94 -15.35 28.14
C PRO A 153 -17.33 -13.99 28.70
N SER A 154 -17.40 -12.96 27.84
CA SER A 154 -17.86 -11.63 28.23
C SER A 154 -19.20 -11.74 28.96
N ALA A 155 -19.34 -11.04 30.09
CA ALA A 155 -20.52 -11.17 30.96
C ALA A 155 -21.79 -10.55 30.33
N ALA A 156 -21.65 -9.60 29.41
CA ALA A 156 -22.76 -8.95 28.70
C ALA A 156 -22.32 -8.39 27.33
N PRO A 157 -21.94 -9.24 26.37
CA PRO A 157 -21.52 -8.79 25.05
C PRO A 157 -22.65 -8.04 24.33
N SER A 158 -22.31 -6.95 23.63
CA SER A 158 -23.22 -6.20 22.73
C SER A 158 -24.49 -5.62 23.37
N GLN A 159 -24.55 -5.48 24.71
CA GLN A 159 -25.80 -5.10 25.41
C GLN A 159 -26.38 -3.77 24.90
N LYS A 160 -25.53 -2.75 24.69
CA LYS A 160 -25.96 -1.44 24.18
C LYS A 160 -26.47 -1.50 22.74
N TYR A 161 -25.87 -2.35 21.90
CA TYR A 161 -26.29 -2.53 20.52
C TYR A 161 -27.66 -3.20 20.45
N ASN A 162 -27.83 -4.30 21.19
CA ASN A 162 -29.07 -5.07 21.19
C ASN A 162 -30.25 -4.29 21.81
N ALA A 163 -29.99 -3.39 22.76
CA ALA A 163 -31.02 -2.55 23.39
C ALA A 163 -31.34 -1.25 22.62
N ARG A 164 -30.76 -1.01 21.44
CA ARG A 164 -30.96 0.23 20.68
C ARG A 164 -32.42 0.38 20.21
N SER A 165 -32.95 1.60 20.25
CA SER A 165 -34.32 1.92 19.80
C SER A 165 -34.38 2.45 18.36
N ASN A 166 -33.26 2.92 17.81
CA ASN A 166 -33.15 3.53 16.48
C ASN A 166 -33.01 2.49 15.33
N ARG A 167 -33.44 1.25 15.56
CA ARG A 167 -33.34 0.20 14.55
C ARG A 167 -34.24 0.54 13.35
N GLY A 168 -33.64 0.64 12.16
CA GLY A 168 -34.36 0.92 10.92
C GLY A 168 -34.69 2.40 10.68
N GLU A 169 -34.19 3.30 11.53
CA GLU A 169 -34.33 4.75 11.34
C GLU A 169 -33.57 5.20 10.08
N VAL A 170 -34.25 5.97 9.21
CA VAL A 170 -33.64 6.58 8.03
C VAL A 170 -33.00 7.90 8.45
N VAL A 171 -31.67 7.92 8.54
CA VAL A 171 -30.89 9.10 8.98
C VAL A 171 -30.66 10.13 7.88
N THR A 172 -30.67 9.71 6.61
CA THR A 172 -30.43 10.56 5.43
C THR A 172 -31.21 10.03 4.24
N SER A 173 -31.70 10.93 3.37
CA SER A 173 -32.31 10.59 2.08
C SER A 173 -31.72 11.46 0.96
N PHE A 174 -31.65 10.92 -0.24
CA PHE A 174 -31.20 11.61 -1.44
C PHE A 174 -32.05 11.21 -2.65
N GLY A 175 -32.27 12.16 -3.57
CA GLY A 175 -33.13 11.96 -4.73
C GLY A 175 -34.62 11.87 -4.37
N SER A 176 -35.39 11.20 -5.21
CA SER A 176 -36.86 11.08 -5.06
C SER A 176 -37.29 9.96 -4.09
N ALA A 177 -36.44 9.60 -3.12
CA ALA A 177 -36.74 8.56 -2.15
C ALA A 177 -37.78 9.07 -1.13
N GLN A 178 -39.07 8.83 -1.43
CA GLN A 178 -40.14 8.95 -0.45
C GLN A 178 -40.30 7.63 0.31
N GLY A 179 -40.45 7.74 1.63
CA GLY A 179 -40.55 6.61 2.56
C GLY A 179 -41.52 5.55 2.10
N GLY A 180 -40.97 4.40 1.71
CA GLY A 180 -41.68 3.24 1.22
C GLY A 180 -40.74 2.04 1.27
N SER A 181 -41.29 0.86 1.53
CA SER A 181 -40.57 -0.41 1.65
C SER A 181 -39.48 -0.55 0.59
N TRP A 182 -38.21 -0.57 1.00
CA TRP A 182 -37.09 -0.87 0.11
C TRP A 182 -37.15 -2.36 -0.20
N SER A 183 -37.46 -2.73 -1.44
CA SER A 183 -37.47 -4.13 -1.86
C SER A 183 -36.88 -4.28 -3.25
N GLY A 184 -35.86 -5.12 -3.37
CA GLY A 184 -35.37 -5.59 -4.67
C GLY A 184 -36.14 -6.81 -5.14
N ARG A 185 -35.69 -7.40 -6.26
CA ARG A 185 -36.22 -8.66 -6.81
C ARG A 185 -35.42 -9.88 -6.35
N GLY A 186 -34.42 -9.70 -5.49
CA GLY A 186 -33.66 -10.78 -4.87
C GLY A 186 -32.94 -11.68 -5.87
N GLY A 187 -32.50 -11.11 -6.99
CA GLY A 187 -31.80 -11.81 -8.08
C GLY A 187 -32.65 -12.11 -9.31
N ALA A 188 -33.97 -11.90 -9.26
CA ALA A 188 -34.84 -12.15 -10.39
C ALA A 188 -34.77 -11.01 -11.42
N GLY A 189 -34.31 -11.34 -12.63
CA GLY A 189 -34.15 -10.39 -13.73
C GLY A 189 -32.74 -10.45 -14.34
N ASN A 190 -32.45 -9.55 -15.29
CA ASN A 190 -31.13 -9.48 -15.91
C ASN A 190 -30.20 -8.58 -15.08
N ILE A 191 -29.38 -9.19 -14.23
CA ILE A 191 -28.36 -8.48 -13.44
C ILE A 191 -26.99 -8.68 -14.09
N SER A 192 -26.42 -7.59 -14.61
CA SER A 192 -25.08 -7.59 -15.21
C SER A 192 -24.04 -6.98 -14.27
N LEU A 193 -23.12 -7.80 -13.78
CA LEU A 193 -22.02 -7.36 -12.91
C LEU A 193 -20.69 -7.50 -13.66
N LYS A 194 -20.19 -6.37 -14.16
CA LYS A 194 -18.91 -6.29 -14.89
C LYS A 194 -17.88 -5.56 -14.03
N VAL A 195 -16.69 -6.13 -13.88
CA VAL A 195 -15.55 -5.43 -13.28
C VAL A 195 -14.94 -4.55 -14.36
N LEU A 196 -15.07 -3.23 -14.20
CA LEU A 196 -14.46 -2.23 -15.08
C LEU A 196 -13.07 -1.80 -14.55
N GLY A 197 -12.21 -1.31 -15.44
CA GLY A 197 -10.82 -0.94 -15.16
C GLY A 197 -9.82 -2.01 -15.62
N CYS A 198 -8.55 -1.92 -15.18
CA CYS A 198 -7.49 -2.87 -15.50
C CYS A 198 -7.53 -4.11 -14.57
N PRO A 199 -8.01 -5.29 -15.02
CA PRO A 199 -8.18 -6.45 -14.15
C PRO A 199 -6.86 -7.02 -13.63
N GLU A 200 -5.77 -6.84 -14.40
CA GLU A 200 -4.43 -7.34 -14.10
C GLU A 200 -3.88 -6.79 -12.78
N ALA A 201 -4.27 -5.57 -12.40
CA ALA A 201 -3.84 -4.95 -11.14
C ALA A 201 -4.32 -5.71 -9.89
N LEU A 202 -5.41 -6.49 -10.02
CA LEU A 202 -6.02 -7.24 -8.91
C LEU A 202 -5.72 -8.75 -8.96
N THR A 203 -5.39 -9.28 -10.14
CA THR A 203 -5.20 -10.73 -10.37
C THR A 203 -3.77 -11.11 -10.77
N GLY A 204 -2.92 -10.15 -11.13
CA GLY A 204 -1.54 -10.37 -11.55
C GLY A 204 -0.61 -10.81 -10.42
N SER A 205 0.43 -11.56 -10.77
CA SER A 205 1.52 -11.87 -9.83
C SER A 205 2.37 -10.62 -9.61
N TYR A 206 2.34 -10.04 -8.42
CA TYR A 206 3.26 -8.99 -8.00
C TYR A 206 4.20 -9.51 -6.91
N LYS A 207 5.41 -8.94 -6.81
CA LYS A 207 6.33 -9.21 -5.70
C LYS A 207 5.84 -8.46 -4.47
N SER A 208 5.24 -9.20 -3.53
CA SER A 208 4.76 -8.64 -2.27
C SER A 208 5.92 -8.29 -1.34
N MET A 209 5.76 -7.24 -0.53
CA MET A 209 6.68 -6.80 0.54
C MET A 209 8.07 -6.34 0.07
N PHE A 210 8.25 -6.02 -1.21
CA PHE A 210 9.48 -5.43 -1.70
C PHE A 210 9.19 -4.47 -2.85
N GLN A 211 9.55 -3.19 -2.65
CA GLN A 211 9.46 -2.15 -3.67
C GLN A 211 10.85 -1.54 -3.86
N LYS A 212 11.25 -1.34 -5.11
CA LYS A 212 12.50 -0.65 -5.41
C LYS A 212 12.21 0.85 -5.52
N LEU A 213 13.05 1.67 -4.88
CA LEU A 213 12.92 3.14 -4.95
C LEU A 213 12.88 3.67 -6.41
N PRO A 214 13.66 3.14 -7.38
CA PRO A 214 13.53 3.54 -8.78
C PRO A 214 12.15 3.27 -9.38
N ASP A 215 11.51 2.16 -9.02
CA ASP A 215 10.17 1.82 -9.52
C ASP A 215 9.11 2.78 -8.94
N ILE A 216 9.24 3.13 -7.65
CA ILE A 216 8.38 4.13 -7.00
C ILE A 216 8.54 5.50 -7.67
N ARG A 217 9.79 5.93 -7.90
CA ARG A 217 10.10 7.18 -8.60
C ARG A 217 9.47 7.20 -9.98
N GLU A 218 9.57 6.10 -10.73
CA GLU A 218 8.98 6.00 -12.06
C GLU A 218 7.46 6.17 -12.02
N VAL A 219 6.78 5.46 -11.12
CA VAL A 219 5.31 5.58 -10.97
C VAL A 219 4.89 6.99 -10.59
N LEU A 220 5.61 7.65 -9.68
CA LEU A 220 5.33 9.04 -9.30
C LEU A 220 5.56 10.00 -10.48
N THR A 221 6.60 9.77 -11.26
CA THR A 221 6.93 10.54 -12.46
C THR A 221 5.85 10.40 -13.52
N CYS A 222 5.50 9.16 -13.90
CA CYS A 222 4.44 8.87 -14.87
C CYS A 222 3.12 9.50 -14.44
N LYS A 223 2.79 9.45 -13.15
CA LYS A 223 1.56 10.05 -12.63
C LYS A 223 1.51 11.56 -12.90
N ILE A 224 2.63 12.29 -12.76
CA ILE A 224 2.68 13.74 -13.04
C ILE A 224 2.61 13.98 -14.55
N GLU A 225 3.39 13.24 -15.34
CA GLU A 225 3.55 13.44 -16.78
C GLU A 225 2.28 13.07 -17.57
N GLU A 226 1.63 11.94 -17.25
CA GLU A 226 0.39 11.49 -17.88
C GLU A 226 -0.74 12.50 -17.67
N LEU A 227 -0.98 12.90 -16.42
CA LEU A 227 -2.00 13.91 -16.12
C LEU A 227 -1.60 15.28 -16.66
N GLY A 228 -0.32 15.63 -16.62
CA GLY A 228 0.21 16.86 -17.19
C GLY A 228 -0.07 16.98 -18.69
N SER A 229 0.10 15.89 -19.44
CA SER A 229 -0.20 15.82 -20.87
C SER A 229 -1.68 16.08 -21.16
N GLU A 230 -2.58 15.41 -20.43
CA GLU A 230 -4.03 15.61 -20.56
C GLU A 230 -4.46 17.05 -20.23
N LEU A 231 -3.88 17.62 -19.16
CA LEU A 231 -4.15 19.01 -18.77
C LEU A 231 -3.58 20.02 -19.78
N LYS A 232 -2.42 19.71 -20.38
CA LYS A 232 -1.82 20.52 -21.44
C LYS A 232 -2.74 20.62 -22.64
N GLU A 233 -3.28 19.50 -23.10
CA GLU A 233 -4.22 19.45 -24.22
C GLU A 233 -5.55 20.14 -23.87
N HIS A 234 -6.14 19.85 -22.71
CA HIS A 234 -7.42 20.42 -22.30
C HIS A 234 -7.37 21.95 -22.19
N TYR A 235 -6.32 22.49 -21.55
CA TYR A 235 -6.16 23.94 -21.36
C TYR A 235 -5.43 24.65 -22.51
N GLN A 236 -5.04 23.91 -23.57
CA GLN A 236 -4.29 24.44 -24.70
C GLN A 236 -2.99 25.15 -24.27
N ILE A 237 -2.27 24.54 -23.33
CA ILE A 237 -0.99 25.05 -22.83
C ILE A 237 0.09 24.74 -23.88
N GLU A 238 0.81 25.77 -24.34
CA GLU A 238 1.84 25.62 -25.37
C GLU A 238 3.00 24.73 -24.91
N ALA A 239 3.59 25.07 -23.76
CA ALA A 239 4.69 24.33 -23.15
C ALA A 239 4.75 24.51 -21.63
N PHE A 240 5.23 23.47 -20.94
CA PHE A 240 5.66 23.59 -19.55
C PHE A 240 7.10 24.05 -19.49
N THR A 241 7.40 24.92 -18.53
CA THR A 241 8.75 25.41 -18.25
C THR A 241 9.29 24.72 -17.02
N SER A 242 10.61 24.51 -16.98
CA SER A 242 11.30 23.99 -15.80
C SER A 242 11.07 24.88 -14.58
N VAL A 243 10.78 24.27 -13.42
CA VAL A 243 10.60 25.02 -12.16
C VAL A 243 11.87 25.77 -11.73
N LEU A 244 13.06 25.36 -12.21
CA LEU A 244 14.34 25.97 -11.88
C LEU A 244 14.66 27.23 -12.68
N VAL A 245 14.01 27.43 -13.82
CA VAL A 245 14.31 28.56 -14.72
C VAL A 245 13.54 29.79 -14.25
N PRO A 246 14.23 30.87 -13.82
CA PRO A 246 13.57 32.13 -13.56
C PRO A 246 13.09 32.74 -14.88
N ALA A 247 11.87 33.26 -14.90
CA ALA A 247 11.30 33.94 -16.06
C ALA A 247 10.78 35.33 -15.66
N GLN A 248 10.94 36.30 -16.56
CA GLN A 248 10.34 37.63 -16.40
C GLN A 248 8.88 37.66 -16.86
N GLU A 249 8.55 36.82 -17.84
CA GLU A 249 7.19 36.63 -18.33
C GLU A 249 6.52 35.47 -17.60
N PRO A 250 5.18 35.47 -17.45
CA PRO A 250 4.46 34.38 -16.82
C PRO A 250 4.67 33.05 -17.55
N VAL A 251 5.27 32.09 -16.85
CA VAL A 251 5.50 30.74 -17.36
C VAL A 251 4.56 29.73 -16.72
N THR A 252 4.18 28.70 -17.47
CA THR A 252 3.36 27.60 -16.95
C THR A 252 4.27 26.48 -16.45
N LEU A 253 4.07 26.06 -15.21
CA LEU A 253 4.78 24.97 -14.56
C LEU A 253 3.84 23.79 -14.36
N LEU A 254 4.41 22.59 -14.35
CA LEU A 254 3.76 21.34 -13.98
C LEU A 254 4.45 20.78 -12.74
N GLY A 255 3.67 20.27 -11.79
CA GLY A 255 4.24 19.55 -10.67
C GLY A 255 3.22 18.98 -9.70
N GLN A 256 3.76 18.32 -8.69
CA GLN A 256 3.03 17.75 -7.56
C GLN A 256 3.23 18.63 -6.32
N ILE A 257 2.14 18.89 -5.61
CA ILE A 257 2.17 19.59 -4.32
C ILE A 257 2.78 18.69 -3.25
N GLY A 258 3.78 19.20 -2.55
CA GLY A 258 4.41 18.58 -1.39
C GLY A 258 4.35 19.45 -0.15
N CYS A 259 4.92 18.93 0.93
CA CYS A 259 5.17 19.66 2.18
C CYS A 259 6.68 19.68 2.42
N ASP A 260 7.24 20.84 2.78
CA ASP A 260 8.66 20.98 3.15
C ASP A 260 9.03 20.32 4.50
N THR A 261 8.03 19.86 5.24
CA THR A 261 8.14 19.25 6.56
C THR A 261 7.29 17.99 6.63
N ASN A 262 7.62 17.09 7.57
CA ASN A 262 6.84 15.88 7.87
C ASN A 262 5.51 16.18 8.60
N GLY A 263 5.20 17.46 8.80
CA GLY A 263 4.02 17.93 9.52
C GLY A 263 2.76 17.99 8.66
N LYS A 264 1.72 18.63 9.22
CA LYS A 264 0.50 18.94 8.46
C LYS A 264 0.80 20.09 7.48
N LEU A 265 0.47 19.90 6.20
CA LEU A 265 0.55 20.93 5.18
C LEU A 265 -0.20 22.20 5.63
N ASN A 266 0.46 23.34 5.49
CA ASN A 266 -0.09 24.67 5.75
C ASN A 266 0.33 25.63 4.64
N SER A 267 -0.23 26.84 4.63
CA SER A 267 -0.06 27.79 3.53
C SER A 267 1.38 28.31 3.33
N LYS A 268 2.27 28.10 4.30
CA LYS A 268 3.68 28.52 4.24
C LYS A 268 4.64 27.37 3.94
N SER A 269 4.17 26.13 4.04
CA SER A 269 4.97 24.91 3.88
C SER A 269 4.72 24.23 2.54
N VAL A 270 4.07 24.93 1.59
CA VAL A 270 3.70 24.36 0.29
C VAL A 270 4.91 24.42 -0.64
N ILE A 271 5.25 23.26 -1.19
CA ILE A 271 6.26 23.12 -2.24
C ILE A 271 5.62 22.55 -3.51
N LEU A 272 6.20 22.87 -4.66
CA LEU A 272 5.89 22.25 -5.93
C LEU A 272 7.10 21.43 -6.37
N GLU A 273 6.94 20.12 -6.46
CA GLU A 273 7.89 19.20 -7.04
C GLU A 273 7.59 19.07 -8.54
N GLY A 274 8.53 19.52 -9.38
CA GLY A 274 8.41 19.40 -10.82
C GLY A 274 8.57 17.95 -11.28
N ASP A 275 8.08 17.67 -12.47
CA ASP A 275 8.26 16.38 -13.14
C ASP A 275 9.73 16.14 -13.56
N ARG A 276 10.01 14.92 -14.02
CA ARG A 276 11.36 14.55 -14.44
C ARG A 276 11.71 15.12 -15.81
N GLU A 277 10.80 15.02 -16.76
CA GLU A 277 11.00 15.45 -18.16
C GLU A 277 11.38 16.94 -18.27
N HIS A 278 10.65 17.83 -17.60
CA HIS A 278 10.83 19.28 -17.74
C HIS A 278 11.72 19.86 -16.62
N SER A 279 11.66 19.28 -15.43
CA SER A 279 12.24 19.87 -14.21
C SER A 279 13.28 19.01 -13.51
N SER A 280 13.58 17.81 -14.01
CA SER A 280 14.51 16.86 -13.38
C SER A 280 14.17 16.52 -11.92
N GLY A 281 12.89 16.64 -11.51
CA GLY A 281 12.46 16.40 -10.12
C GLY A 281 12.79 17.54 -9.15
N ALA A 282 13.11 18.74 -9.64
CA ALA A 282 13.43 19.87 -8.79
C ALA A 282 12.22 20.37 -7.99
N GLN A 283 12.48 20.96 -6.83
CA GLN A 283 11.46 21.47 -5.92
C GLN A 283 11.61 22.97 -5.73
N ILE A 284 10.48 23.65 -5.61
CA ILE A 284 10.40 25.08 -5.30
C ILE A 284 9.38 25.33 -4.18
N PRO A 285 9.59 26.33 -3.32
CA PRO A 285 8.52 26.83 -2.45
C PRO A 285 7.46 27.56 -3.29
N VAL A 286 6.21 27.45 -2.84
CA VAL A 286 5.06 28.11 -3.46
C VAL A 286 4.53 29.18 -2.50
N ASP A 287 4.55 30.44 -2.94
CA ASP A 287 3.89 31.53 -2.22
C ASP A 287 2.41 31.64 -2.63
N LEU A 288 1.53 31.43 -1.66
CA LEU A 288 0.07 31.47 -1.82
C LEU A 288 -0.55 32.82 -1.43
N SER A 289 0.25 33.81 -1.02
CA SER A 289 -0.24 35.07 -0.44
C SER A 289 -1.15 35.87 -1.38
N GLU A 290 -0.93 35.74 -2.69
CA GLU A 290 -1.69 36.44 -3.74
C GLU A 290 -2.93 35.67 -4.23
N LEU A 291 -3.13 34.43 -3.76
CA LEU A 291 -4.25 33.58 -4.18
C LEU A 291 -5.49 33.84 -3.32
N LYS A 292 -6.58 34.23 -3.98
CA LYS A 292 -7.87 34.47 -3.31
C LYS A 292 -8.53 33.19 -2.82
N GLU A 293 -8.45 32.13 -3.63
CA GLU A 293 -9.10 30.85 -3.37
C GLU A 293 -8.16 29.73 -3.83
N TYR A 294 -7.94 28.75 -2.97
CA TYR A 294 -7.19 27.54 -3.30
C TYR A 294 -7.65 26.36 -2.45
N SER A 295 -7.46 25.16 -2.99
CA SER A 295 -7.65 23.89 -2.27
C SER A 295 -6.49 22.98 -2.66
N LEU A 296 -5.54 22.83 -1.74
CA LEU A 296 -4.29 22.10 -1.96
C LEU A 296 -4.14 20.95 -0.97
N PHE A 297 -3.67 19.80 -1.44
CA PHE A 297 -3.30 18.65 -0.59
C PHE A 297 -2.01 17.98 -1.09
N PRO A 298 -1.21 17.36 -0.19
CA PRO A 298 -0.01 16.64 -0.60
C PRO A 298 -0.30 15.54 -1.63
N GLY A 299 0.50 15.47 -2.68
CA GLY A 299 0.32 14.53 -3.78
C GLY A 299 -0.60 15.00 -4.91
N GLN A 300 -1.25 16.16 -4.75
CA GLN A 300 -2.09 16.78 -5.78
C GLN A 300 -1.23 17.28 -6.94
N MET A 301 -1.68 17.00 -8.17
CA MET A 301 -1.04 17.49 -9.38
C MET A 301 -1.72 18.77 -9.84
N VAL A 302 -0.91 19.79 -10.08
CA VAL A 302 -1.39 21.10 -10.50
C VAL A 302 -0.49 21.65 -11.60
N PRO A 303 -1.04 22.04 -12.75
CA PRO A 303 -0.42 23.06 -13.56
C PRO A 303 -0.64 24.41 -12.86
N GLY A 304 0.32 25.32 -12.98
CA GLY A 304 0.13 26.68 -12.50
C GLY A 304 1.07 27.66 -13.17
N VAL A 305 0.78 28.94 -12.98
CA VAL A 305 1.50 30.02 -13.64
C VAL A 305 2.42 30.70 -12.64
N ARG A 306 3.67 30.94 -13.03
CA ARG A 306 4.64 31.74 -12.29
C ARG A 306 4.94 33.04 -13.06
N PRO A 307 4.46 34.20 -12.60
CA PRO A 307 4.80 35.50 -13.19
C PRO A 307 6.27 35.90 -13.00
N GLN A 308 6.85 35.62 -11.82
CA GLN A 308 8.26 35.89 -11.48
C GLN A 308 8.78 34.95 -10.38
N PHE A 309 8.27 35.09 -9.15
CA PHE A 309 8.68 34.32 -7.96
C PHE A 309 7.52 33.71 -7.16
N SER A 310 6.27 34.09 -7.46
CA SER A 310 5.07 33.51 -6.87
C SER A 310 4.44 32.51 -7.84
N PHE A 311 4.06 31.34 -7.35
CA PHE A 311 3.36 30.32 -8.14
C PHE A 311 1.88 30.37 -7.82
N SER A 312 1.05 30.44 -8.87
CA SER A 312 -0.41 30.42 -8.76
C SER A 312 -0.96 29.15 -9.41
N PRO A 313 -1.58 28.21 -8.66
CA PRO A 313 -2.31 27.09 -9.22
C PRO A 313 -3.65 27.60 -9.79
N VAL A 314 -3.60 28.14 -11.00
CA VAL A 314 -4.75 28.78 -11.67
C VAL A 314 -5.69 27.74 -12.29
N PHE A 315 -5.20 26.55 -12.59
CA PHE A 315 -5.94 25.54 -13.33
C PHE A 315 -6.74 24.63 -12.39
N LYS A 316 -8.02 24.42 -12.74
CA LYS A 316 -8.90 23.51 -12.01
C LYS A 316 -8.64 22.06 -12.43
N GLY A 317 -8.91 21.11 -11.55
CA GLY A 317 -8.89 19.70 -11.92
C GLY A 317 -9.93 19.41 -13.00
N VAL A 318 -9.55 18.63 -14.01
CA VAL A 318 -10.44 18.18 -15.09
C VAL A 318 -10.91 16.76 -14.75
N PRO A 319 -12.22 16.52 -14.59
CA PRO A 319 -12.72 15.17 -14.34
C PRO A 319 -12.63 14.33 -15.62
N LEU A 320 -12.46 13.02 -15.46
CA LEU A 320 -12.61 12.09 -16.58
C LEU A 320 -14.05 12.14 -17.13
N PRO A 321 -14.24 11.89 -18.43
CA PRO A 321 -15.57 11.82 -19.02
C PRO A 321 -16.39 10.71 -18.35
N PHE A 322 -17.69 10.93 -18.21
CA PHE A 322 -18.60 9.91 -17.70
C PHE A 322 -18.63 8.68 -18.60
N TYR A 323 -18.86 7.52 -17.98
CA TYR A 323 -19.07 6.28 -18.70
C TYR A 323 -20.25 6.42 -19.68
N GLN A 324 -20.02 6.03 -20.94
CA GLN A 324 -21.05 5.99 -21.97
C GLN A 324 -21.54 4.55 -22.11
N PRO A 325 -22.76 4.23 -21.66
CA PRO A 325 -23.29 2.88 -21.76
C PRO A 325 -23.50 2.50 -23.25
N PRO A 326 -23.09 1.30 -23.67
CA PRO A 326 -23.55 0.70 -24.92
C PRO A 326 -25.07 0.69 -25.02
N LYS A 327 -25.62 0.78 -26.23
CA LYS A 327 -27.07 0.76 -26.48
C LYS A 327 -27.78 -0.48 -25.92
N GLU A 328 -27.05 -1.58 -25.74
CA GLU A 328 -27.54 -2.83 -25.14
C GLU A 328 -27.81 -2.71 -23.62
N ASP A 329 -27.26 -1.68 -22.96
CA ASP A 329 -27.43 -1.43 -21.53
C ASP A 329 -28.63 -0.49 -21.24
N GLU A 330 -29.43 -0.12 -22.25
CA GLU A 330 -30.64 0.72 -22.07
C GLU A 330 -31.88 -0.05 -21.59
N ASP A 331 -31.88 -1.39 -21.71
CA ASP A 331 -33.02 -2.26 -21.41
C ASP A 331 -33.02 -2.85 -19.97
N PHE A 332 -32.21 -2.31 -19.05
CA PHE A 332 -32.19 -2.79 -17.67
C PHE A 332 -33.37 -2.26 -16.85
N GLU A 333 -34.01 -3.18 -16.14
CA GLU A 333 -35.01 -2.84 -15.14
C GLU A 333 -34.37 -2.18 -13.90
N GLN A 334 -35.19 -1.53 -13.07
CA GLN A 334 -34.75 -0.93 -11.81
C GLN A 334 -34.10 -1.99 -10.90
N ASN A 335 -32.92 -1.69 -10.36
CA ASN A 335 -32.19 -2.55 -9.43
C ASN A 335 -31.98 -1.84 -8.09
N VAL A 336 -32.03 -2.61 -7.00
CA VAL A 336 -31.78 -2.15 -5.64
C VAL A 336 -30.42 -2.68 -5.18
N VAL A 337 -29.51 -1.76 -4.85
CA VAL A 337 -28.18 -2.09 -4.33
C VAL A 337 -28.09 -1.70 -2.86
N LEU A 338 -27.80 -2.67 -2.00
CA LEU A 338 -27.48 -2.44 -0.59
C LEU A 338 -25.97 -2.30 -0.42
N VAL A 339 -25.54 -1.32 0.36
CA VAL A 339 -24.11 -1.11 0.67
C VAL A 339 -23.93 -1.08 2.18
N ALA A 340 -22.96 -1.82 2.70
CA ALA A 340 -22.57 -1.79 4.09
C ALA A 340 -21.05 -1.86 4.24
N CYS A 341 -20.53 -1.32 5.33
CA CYS A 341 -19.10 -1.27 5.64
C CYS A 341 -18.89 -1.67 7.10
N GLY A 342 -17.79 -2.37 7.37
CA GLY A 342 -17.42 -2.79 8.71
C GLY A 342 -17.13 -1.61 9.66
N PRO A 343 -17.04 -1.89 10.97
CA PRO A 343 -16.93 -3.23 11.56
C PRO A 343 -18.30 -3.89 11.71
N TYR A 344 -18.33 -5.21 11.57
CA TYR A 344 -19.56 -6.00 11.67
C TYR A 344 -19.82 -6.59 13.07
N THR A 345 -19.01 -6.18 14.05
CA THR A 345 -19.16 -6.50 15.47
C THR A 345 -18.93 -5.25 16.31
N THR A 346 -19.44 -5.22 17.53
CA THR A 346 -19.21 -4.10 18.45
C THR A 346 -17.82 -4.18 19.06
N SER A 347 -17.26 -3.07 19.54
CA SER A 347 -15.89 -3.04 20.10
C SER A 347 -15.71 -3.87 21.37
N ASP A 348 -16.81 -4.19 22.06
CA ASP A 348 -16.86 -4.95 23.32
C ASP A 348 -17.24 -6.43 23.12
N SER A 349 -17.38 -6.89 21.87
CA SER A 349 -17.91 -8.22 21.57
C SER A 349 -17.38 -8.81 20.26
N ILE A 350 -17.34 -10.15 20.20
CA ILE A 350 -17.07 -10.93 18.99
C ILE A 350 -18.29 -11.77 18.56
N THR A 351 -19.49 -11.38 18.99
CA THR A 351 -20.76 -12.07 18.68
C THR A 351 -21.31 -11.74 17.30
N TYR A 352 -20.81 -10.68 16.64
CA TYR A 352 -21.26 -10.25 15.32
C TYR A 352 -22.78 -9.97 15.24
N ASP A 353 -23.41 -9.49 16.32
CA ASP A 353 -24.84 -9.11 16.30
C ASP A 353 -25.20 -8.13 15.17
N PRO A 354 -24.37 -7.10 14.86
CA PRO A 354 -24.64 -6.23 13.72
C PRO A 354 -24.65 -6.95 12.36
N LEU A 355 -23.80 -7.96 12.19
CA LEU A 355 -23.78 -8.80 10.99
C LEU A 355 -25.07 -9.60 10.85
N LEU A 356 -25.54 -10.20 11.95
CA LEU A 356 -26.76 -10.99 11.95
C LEU A 356 -27.99 -10.12 11.64
N ASP A 357 -28.04 -8.91 12.22
CA ASP A 357 -29.08 -7.93 11.90
C ASP A 357 -29.03 -7.48 10.43
N LEU A 358 -27.82 -7.29 9.87
CA LEU A 358 -27.65 -6.98 8.45
C LEU A 358 -28.14 -8.13 7.55
N ILE A 359 -27.81 -9.38 7.87
CA ILE A 359 -28.32 -10.56 7.15
C ILE A 359 -29.84 -10.61 7.20
N ALA A 360 -30.45 -10.29 8.36
CA ALA A 360 -31.90 -10.21 8.48
C ALA A 360 -32.50 -9.13 7.56
N ILE A 361 -31.86 -7.97 7.46
CA ILE A 361 -32.27 -6.89 6.52
C ILE A 361 -32.15 -7.35 5.07
N ILE A 362 -31.04 -7.99 4.68
CA ILE A 362 -30.84 -8.50 3.33
C ILE A 362 -31.93 -9.52 2.96
N ASN A 363 -32.27 -10.42 3.88
CA ASN A 363 -33.32 -11.40 3.64
C ASN A 363 -34.73 -10.79 3.58
N ARG A 364 -34.98 -9.71 4.35
CA ARG A 364 -36.26 -8.99 4.36
C ARG A 364 -36.46 -8.18 3.08
N ASP A 365 -35.46 -7.38 2.72
CA ASP A 365 -35.54 -6.38 1.65
C ASP A 365 -35.13 -6.96 0.28
N ARG A 366 -34.49 -8.14 0.26
CA ARG A 366 -34.10 -8.86 -0.95
C ARG A 366 -33.47 -7.95 -2.02
N PRO A 367 -32.42 -7.17 -1.68
CA PRO A 367 -31.74 -6.33 -2.67
C PRO A 367 -31.18 -7.20 -3.81
N ASP A 368 -31.06 -6.61 -4.99
CA ASP A 368 -30.53 -7.30 -6.17
C ASP A 368 -29.01 -7.51 -6.06
N VAL A 369 -28.32 -6.56 -5.40
CA VAL A 369 -26.87 -6.62 -5.14
C VAL A 369 -26.58 -6.10 -3.73
N CYS A 370 -25.64 -6.73 -3.02
CA CYS A 370 -25.05 -6.20 -1.79
C CYS A 370 -23.55 -6.01 -2.00
N ILE A 371 -23.07 -4.82 -1.67
CA ILE A 371 -21.64 -4.50 -1.62
C ILE A 371 -21.28 -4.39 -0.15
N LEU A 372 -20.53 -5.38 0.33
CA LEU A 372 -20.03 -5.43 1.70
C LEU A 372 -18.55 -5.07 1.70
N LEU A 373 -18.20 -4.02 2.44
CA LEU A 373 -16.84 -3.53 2.62
C LEU A 373 -16.34 -3.93 4.00
N GLY A 374 -15.03 -4.15 4.12
CA GLY A 374 -14.39 -4.51 5.38
C GLY A 374 -14.36 -3.37 6.40
N PRO A 375 -13.80 -3.60 7.59
CA PRO A 375 -13.17 -4.86 8.00
C PRO A 375 -14.20 -5.90 8.49
N PHE A 376 -14.04 -7.16 8.05
CA PHE A 376 -14.80 -8.29 8.61
C PHE A 376 -14.22 -8.83 9.90
N LEU A 377 -12.90 -8.67 10.09
CA LEU A 377 -12.19 -8.93 11.32
C LEU A 377 -11.28 -7.72 11.57
N ASP A 378 -11.71 -6.77 12.38
CA ASP A 378 -11.00 -5.50 12.57
C ASP A 378 -9.70 -5.71 13.36
N ALA A 379 -8.56 -5.30 12.78
CA ALA A 379 -7.26 -5.41 13.44
C ALA A 379 -7.16 -4.56 14.71
N LYS A 380 -7.96 -3.47 14.80
CA LYS A 380 -8.07 -2.62 16.00
C LYS A 380 -9.12 -3.09 17.00
N HIS A 381 -9.78 -4.22 16.76
CA HIS A 381 -10.65 -4.78 17.77
C HIS A 381 -9.80 -5.25 18.95
N GLU A 382 -10.17 -4.87 20.19
CA GLU A 382 -9.36 -5.11 21.39
C GLU A 382 -8.91 -6.57 21.54
N GLN A 383 -9.80 -7.52 21.25
CA GLN A 383 -9.48 -8.95 21.33
C GLN A 383 -8.57 -9.45 20.19
N VAL A 384 -8.55 -8.76 19.05
CA VAL A 384 -7.68 -9.09 17.91
C VAL A 384 -6.29 -8.54 18.17
N GLU A 385 -6.19 -7.26 18.52
CA GLU A 385 -4.93 -6.56 18.82
C GLU A 385 -4.16 -7.23 19.96
N ASN A 386 -4.87 -7.65 21.01
CA ASN A 386 -4.28 -8.34 22.15
C ASN A 386 -4.16 -9.87 21.97
N CYS A 387 -4.45 -10.41 20.78
CA CYS A 387 -4.38 -11.84 20.47
C CYS A 387 -5.15 -12.73 21.47
N LEU A 388 -6.32 -12.27 21.93
CA LEU A 388 -7.15 -12.97 22.92
C LEU A 388 -8.13 -13.96 22.28
N LEU A 389 -8.19 -14.01 20.95
CA LEU A 389 -9.03 -14.96 20.23
C LEU A 389 -8.50 -16.39 20.38
N THR A 390 -9.41 -17.34 20.59
CA THR A 390 -9.08 -18.77 20.71
C THR A 390 -8.98 -19.49 19.36
N SER A 391 -9.11 -18.77 18.25
CA SER A 391 -9.10 -19.31 16.89
C SER A 391 -8.20 -18.47 15.99
N PRO A 392 -7.56 -19.08 14.98
CA PRO A 392 -6.77 -18.34 13.99
C PRO A 392 -7.59 -17.25 13.30
N PHE A 393 -6.98 -16.10 13.00
CA PHE A 393 -7.65 -14.97 12.35
C PHE A 393 -8.32 -15.36 11.03
N GLU A 394 -7.63 -16.17 10.23
CA GLU A 394 -8.16 -16.71 8.97
C GLU A 394 -9.46 -17.51 9.15
N ASP A 395 -9.55 -18.30 10.22
CA ASP A 395 -10.73 -19.12 10.48
C ASP A 395 -11.91 -18.27 10.94
N VAL A 396 -11.66 -17.26 11.77
CA VAL A 396 -12.68 -16.28 12.21
C VAL A 396 -13.24 -15.52 11.00
N PHE A 397 -12.36 -15.10 10.09
CA PHE A 397 -12.76 -14.44 8.86
C PHE A 397 -13.56 -15.35 7.92
N LYS A 398 -13.10 -16.58 7.68
CA LYS A 398 -13.85 -17.59 6.92
C LYS A 398 -15.21 -17.89 7.54
N GLN A 399 -15.30 -17.91 8.88
CA GLN A 399 -16.56 -18.11 9.59
C GLN A 399 -17.51 -16.93 9.37
N CYS A 400 -17.00 -15.69 9.41
CA CYS A 400 -17.77 -14.48 9.10
C CYS A 400 -18.32 -14.56 7.67
N LEU A 401 -17.48 -14.84 6.67
CA LEU A 401 -17.92 -14.99 5.28
C LEU A 401 -18.95 -16.11 5.08
N ARG A 402 -18.71 -17.29 5.66
CA ARG A 402 -19.67 -18.40 5.61
C ARG A 402 -21.02 -18.00 6.18
N THR A 403 -21.03 -17.29 7.31
CA THR A 403 -22.26 -16.81 7.95
C THR A 403 -23.05 -15.89 7.02
N ILE A 404 -22.39 -14.98 6.29
CA ILE A 404 -23.06 -14.09 5.33
C ILE A 404 -23.60 -14.89 4.14
N ILE A 405 -22.80 -15.76 3.54
CA ILE A 405 -23.18 -16.52 2.34
C ILE A 405 -24.33 -17.48 2.64
N GLU A 406 -24.21 -18.28 3.70
CA GLU A 406 -25.25 -19.22 4.11
C GLU A 406 -26.50 -18.47 4.60
N GLY A 407 -26.30 -17.40 5.36
CA GLY A 407 -27.39 -16.56 5.88
C GLY A 407 -28.20 -15.86 4.81
N THR A 408 -27.64 -15.63 3.61
CA THR A 408 -28.30 -14.93 2.50
C THR A 408 -28.73 -15.83 1.34
N ARG A 409 -28.44 -17.15 1.40
CA ARG A 409 -28.71 -18.13 0.33
C ARG A 409 -30.19 -18.27 -0.07
N ARG A 410 -31.14 -17.84 0.76
CA ARG A 410 -32.59 -17.85 0.46
C ARG A 410 -33.02 -16.76 -0.54
N SER A 411 -32.13 -15.84 -0.85
CA SER A 411 -32.22 -14.90 -1.96
C SER A 411 -31.26 -15.43 -3.03
N GLU A 412 -31.66 -15.53 -4.29
CA GLU A 412 -30.80 -16.03 -5.39
C GLU A 412 -29.74 -14.97 -5.72
N PHE A 413 -28.86 -14.73 -4.75
CA PHE A 413 -28.06 -13.53 -4.58
C PHE A 413 -26.65 -13.71 -5.13
N ARG A 414 -26.12 -12.68 -5.80
CA ARG A 414 -24.71 -12.60 -6.19
C ARG A 414 -23.96 -11.63 -5.28
N MET A 415 -23.13 -12.18 -4.38
CA MET A 415 -22.26 -11.39 -3.52
C MET A 415 -21.08 -10.83 -4.31
N LEU A 416 -20.99 -9.50 -4.38
CA LEU A 416 -19.77 -8.82 -4.78
C LEU A 416 -18.96 -8.55 -3.52
N ASP A 417 -18.11 -9.50 -3.17
CA ASP A 417 -17.06 -9.25 -2.19
C ASP A 417 -16.01 -8.34 -2.84
N ARG A 418 -16.00 -7.06 -2.45
CA ARG A 418 -14.90 -6.14 -2.69
C ARG A 418 -14.37 -5.69 -1.34
N THR A 419 -13.80 -6.63 -0.60
CA THR A 419 -13.31 -6.31 0.73
C THR A 419 -11.81 -6.18 0.77
N LEU A 420 -11.38 -4.96 1.14
CA LEU A 420 -10.20 -4.74 1.97
C LEU A 420 -10.46 -5.42 3.32
N SER A 421 -10.18 -6.73 3.41
CA SER A 421 -10.15 -7.46 4.68
C SER A 421 -8.70 -7.55 5.15
N CYS A 422 -8.52 -7.38 6.45
CA CYS A 422 -7.26 -7.37 7.21
C CYS A 422 -6.42 -8.66 7.08
N LEU A 423 -6.92 -9.68 6.37
CA LEU A 423 -6.21 -10.92 6.09
C LEU A 423 -5.60 -10.98 4.68
N VAL A 424 -5.91 -10.00 3.82
CA VAL A 424 -5.36 -9.93 2.47
C VAL A 424 -4.38 -8.79 2.40
N SER A 425 -3.09 -9.14 2.54
CA SER A 425 -1.89 -8.34 2.31
C SER A 425 -1.99 -6.86 2.70
N PRO A 426 -1.24 -6.38 3.72
CA PRO A 426 -1.27 -4.98 4.21
C PRO A 426 -0.72 -3.93 3.22
N GLY A 427 -0.67 -4.24 1.91
CA GLY A 427 -0.33 -3.30 0.84
C GLY A 427 -1.55 -2.98 -0.04
N LEU A 428 -1.76 -1.70 -0.29
CA LEU A 428 -2.71 -1.21 -1.30
C LEU A 428 -2.03 -1.15 -2.68
N PRO A 429 -2.71 -1.53 -3.77
CA PRO A 429 -4.05 -2.12 -3.81
C PRO A 429 -4.07 -3.60 -3.35
N SER A 430 -5.07 -3.96 -2.54
CA SER A 430 -5.22 -5.35 -2.05
C SER A 430 -5.86 -6.25 -3.11
N ARG A 431 -5.44 -7.52 -3.14
CA ARG A 431 -5.99 -8.54 -4.05
C ARG A 431 -7.46 -8.84 -3.74
N LYS A 432 -8.19 -9.27 -4.77
CA LYS A 432 -9.54 -9.82 -4.59
C LYS A 432 -9.47 -11.18 -3.89
N LEU A 433 -10.32 -11.39 -2.88
CA LEU A 433 -10.61 -12.71 -2.36
C LEU A 433 -11.36 -13.51 -3.44
N LYS A 434 -10.73 -14.57 -3.96
CA LYS A 434 -11.37 -15.50 -4.88
C LYS A 434 -12.18 -16.50 -4.05
N LEU A 435 -13.42 -16.16 -3.73
CA LEU A 435 -14.34 -17.16 -3.22
C LEU A 435 -14.72 -18.13 -4.34
N MET A 436 -14.60 -19.43 -4.07
CA MET A 436 -15.05 -20.48 -4.98
C MET A 436 -16.56 -20.33 -5.20
N GLU A 437 -16.96 -20.03 -6.43
CA GLU A 437 -18.35 -20.14 -6.85
C GLU A 437 -18.81 -21.59 -6.67
N SER A 438 -19.81 -21.82 -5.82
CA SER A 438 -20.44 -23.13 -5.69
C SER A 438 -21.32 -23.39 -6.92
N ASN A 439 -20.72 -23.83 -8.03
CA ASN A 439 -21.48 -24.46 -9.09
C ASN A 439 -21.86 -25.88 -8.62
N GLY A 440 -23.17 -26.13 -8.51
CA GLY A 440 -23.72 -27.39 -8.04
C GLY A 440 -23.36 -28.56 -8.96
N SER A 441 -22.27 -29.26 -8.63
CA SER A 441 -21.90 -30.56 -9.23
C SER A 441 -21.66 -31.60 -8.12
N PRO A 442 -22.21 -32.83 -8.22
CA PRO A 442 -22.23 -33.79 -7.13
C PRO A 442 -21.03 -34.77 -7.18
N TYR A 443 -19.79 -34.28 -7.22
CA TYR A 443 -18.60 -35.13 -7.10
C TYR A 443 -17.52 -34.47 -6.24
N PRO A 444 -16.79 -35.24 -5.41
CA PRO A 444 -15.92 -34.70 -4.36
C PRO A 444 -14.66 -34.05 -4.95
N LEU A 445 -14.38 -32.83 -4.50
CA LEU A 445 -13.18 -32.06 -4.83
C LEU A 445 -11.95 -32.62 -4.09
N HIS A 446 -10.90 -32.95 -4.84
CA HIS A 446 -9.57 -33.27 -4.29
C HIS A 446 -8.87 -32.01 -3.77
N PRO A 447 -8.05 -32.09 -2.70
CA PRO A 447 -7.21 -30.98 -2.25
C PRO A 447 -6.11 -30.68 -3.27
N PHE A 448 -5.90 -29.40 -3.59
CA PHE A 448 -4.76 -28.95 -4.40
C PHE A 448 -3.45 -29.15 -3.61
N GLU A 449 -2.57 -30.03 -4.09
CA GLU A 449 -1.14 -29.98 -3.79
C GLU A 449 -0.49 -28.84 -4.59
N LEU A 450 0.43 -28.11 -3.95
CA LEU A 450 1.33 -27.17 -4.61
C LEU A 450 2.24 -27.95 -5.58
N GLN A 451 1.93 -27.92 -6.86
CA GLN A 451 2.82 -28.43 -7.89
C GLN A 451 3.99 -27.44 -8.06
N ARG A 452 5.17 -27.81 -7.56
CA ARG A 452 6.44 -27.12 -7.84
C ARG A 452 6.72 -27.24 -9.34
N SER A 453 6.91 -26.12 -10.03
CA SER A 453 7.33 -26.10 -11.43
C SER A 453 8.85 -26.34 -11.54
N ASP A 454 9.21 -27.32 -12.38
CA ASP A 454 10.57 -27.69 -12.79
C ASP A 454 11.39 -26.49 -13.35
N PRO A 455 12.68 -26.34 -13.00
CA PRO A 455 13.49 -25.18 -13.39
C PRO A 455 14.21 -25.29 -14.75
N THR A 456 13.77 -26.17 -15.66
CA THR A 456 14.50 -26.47 -16.90
C THR A 456 13.73 -26.06 -18.17
N LEU A 457 13.43 -24.77 -18.33
CA LEU A 457 12.99 -24.22 -19.62
C LEU A 457 13.69 -22.89 -19.93
N ASP A 458 14.41 -22.88 -21.05
CA ASP A 458 15.29 -21.81 -21.56
C ASP A 458 14.53 -20.48 -21.82
N PRO A 459 14.99 -19.34 -21.24
CA PRO A 459 14.38 -18.02 -21.41
C PRO A 459 14.29 -17.51 -22.87
N GLN A 460 15.04 -18.10 -23.81
CA GLN A 460 15.05 -17.68 -25.22
C GLN A 460 13.79 -18.09 -25.99
N VAL A 461 13.09 -19.15 -25.57
CA VAL A 461 11.89 -19.65 -26.25
C VAL A 461 10.68 -18.75 -25.98
N HIS A 462 10.60 -18.16 -24.79
CA HIS A 462 9.47 -17.31 -24.38
C HIS A 462 9.46 -15.95 -25.11
N ARG A 463 10.65 -15.37 -25.39
CA ARG A 463 10.76 -14.12 -26.16
C ARG A 463 10.37 -14.26 -27.63
N ARG A 464 10.51 -15.45 -28.23
CA ARG A 464 10.11 -15.70 -29.63
C ARG A 464 8.61 -15.93 -29.81
N GLN A 465 7.91 -16.43 -28.80
CA GLN A 465 6.44 -16.57 -28.85
C GLN A 465 5.71 -15.24 -28.64
N VAL A 466 6.21 -14.36 -27.77
CA VAL A 466 5.58 -13.04 -27.53
C VAL A 466 5.72 -12.11 -28.74
N LYS A 467 6.84 -12.18 -29.50
CA LYS A 467 7.01 -11.39 -30.74
C LYS A 467 6.16 -11.87 -31.92
N ARG A 468 5.75 -13.15 -31.97
CA ARG A 468 4.87 -13.65 -33.05
C ARG A 468 3.40 -13.29 -32.85
N HIS A 469 2.96 -13.05 -31.60
CA HIS A 469 1.57 -12.67 -31.32
C HIS A 469 1.29 -11.19 -31.54
N LEU A 470 2.28 -10.29 -31.43
CA LEU A 470 2.09 -8.86 -31.74
C LEU A 470 2.05 -8.51 -33.24
N CYS A 471 2.47 -9.42 -34.14
CA CYS A 471 2.41 -9.19 -35.59
C CYS A 471 1.14 -9.76 -36.27
N GLN A 472 0.22 -10.38 -35.53
CA GLN A 472 -1.03 -10.93 -36.10
C GLN A 472 -2.29 -10.13 -35.74
N THR A 473 -2.17 -9.04 -34.97
CA THR A 473 -3.27 -8.13 -34.62
C THR A 473 -3.24 -6.80 -35.38
N GLN A 474 -2.44 -6.71 -36.43
CA GLN A 474 -2.58 -5.70 -37.48
C GLN A 474 -2.67 -6.39 -38.84
N ARG A 475 -3.84 -6.98 -39.13
CA ARG A 475 -4.43 -7.12 -40.46
C ARG A 475 -5.91 -7.39 -40.34
#